data_AF-A0A355UHV1-F1
#
_entry.id   AF-A0A355UHV1-F1
#
_cell.length_a   1.000
_cell.length_b   1.000
_cell.length_c   1.000
_cell.angle_alpha   90.00
_cell.angle_beta   90.00
_cell.angle_gamma   90.00
#
_symmetry.space_group_name_H-M   'P 1'
#
loop_
_entity.id
_entity.type
_entity.pdbx_description
1 polymer ?
#
loop_
_entity_poly.entity_id
_entity_poly.type
_entity_poly.pdbx_seq_one_letter_code
_entity_poly.pdbx_strand_id
1 'polypeptide(L)' 'MYYRRKILLALLSLFGGKLTAKQLQKYLFLFTRLQDTKSFDFVPYHYGCFSFQANQDIATLTTYGYC' A
#
# COMPACT_ATOMS: atom_id res chain seq x y z
N MET A 1 -12.39 10.98 -1.68
CA MET A 1 -11.14 10.25 -1.36
C MET A 1 -11.21 8.87 -2.01
N TYR A 2 -10.28 8.54 -2.91
CA TYR A 2 -10.24 7.22 -3.56
C TYR A 2 -10.12 6.10 -2.52
N TYR A 3 -10.94 5.06 -2.63
CA TYR A 3 -11.04 3.95 -1.67
C TYR A 3 -9.69 3.30 -1.36
N ARG A 4 -8.84 3.12 -2.39
CA ARG A 4 -7.47 2.60 -2.29
C ARG A 4 -6.56 3.36 -1.31
N ARG A 5 -6.66 4.69 -1.25
CA ARG A 5 -5.83 5.52 -0.35
C ARG A 5 -6.24 5.34 1.12
N LYS A 6 -7.52 5.06 1.37
CA LYS A 6 -8.00 4.73 2.73
C LYS A 6 -7.40 3.43 3.23
N ILE A 7 -7.23 2.43 2.36
CA ILE A 7 -6.61 1.15 2.70
C ILE A 7 -5.15 1.37 3.13
N LEU A 8 -4.39 2.17 2.39
CA LEU A 8 -2.99 2.49 2.72
C LEU A 8 -2.86 3.17 4.09
N LEU A 9 -3.71 4.17 4.35
CA LEU A 9 -3.72 4.88 5.63
C LEU A 9 -4.12 3.95 6.78
N ALA A 10 -5.18 3.16 6.63
CA ALA A 10 -5.62 2.21 7.64
C ALA A 10 -4.52 1.18 7.96
N LEU A 11 -3.82 0.68 6.92
CA LEU A 11 -2.72 -0.25 7.08
C LEU A 11 -1.56 0.42 7.83
N LEU A 12 -1.15 1.63 7.47
CA LEU A 12 -0.11 2.38 8.19
C LEU A 12 -0.48 2.66 9.65
N SER A 13 -1.72 3.08 9.90
CA SER A 13 -2.22 3.36 11.25
C SER A 13 -2.21 2.11 12.14
N LEU A 14 -2.52 0.93 11.61
CA LEU A 14 -2.49 -0.33 12.37
C LEU A 14 -1.10 -0.64 12.93
N PHE A 15 -0.04 -0.24 12.23
CA PHE A 15 1.35 -0.44 12.66
C PHE A 15 1.97 0.84 13.28
N GLY A 16 1.14 1.81 13.68
CA GLY A 16 1.59 3.05 14.31
C GLY A 16 2.53 3.89 13.44
N GLY A 17 2.43 3.80 12.11
CA GLY A 17 3.28 4.50 11.16
C GLY A 17 4.71 3.98 11.06
N LYS A 18 5.06 2.86 11.71
CA LYS A 18 6.44 2.34 11.78
C LYS A 18 6.75 1.26 10.75
N LEU A 19 6.19 1.36 9.54
CA LEU A 19 6.47 0.41 8.46
C LEU A 19 7.50 0.99 7.48
N THR A 20 8.49 0.17 7.13
CA THR A 20 9.32 0.46 5.95
C THR A 20 8.50 0.28 4.67
N ALA A 21 8.88 0.97 3.60
CA ALA A 21 8.21 0.84 2.30
C ALA A 21 8.15 -0.63 1.80
N LYS A 22 9.21 -1.41 2.05
CA LYS A 22 9.26 -2.84 1.69
C LYS A 22 8.25 -3.68 2.48
N GLN A 23 8.12 -3.43 3.79
CA GLN A 23 7.13 -4.14 4.61
C GLN A 23 5.70 -3.77 4.20
N LEU A 24 5.44 -2.48 3.96
CA LEU A 24 4.13 -2.00 3.52
C LEU A 24 3.67 -2.71 2.23
N GLN A 25 4.55 -2.82 1.23
CA GLN A 25 4.24 -3.52 -0.03
C GLN A 25 3.88 -5.00 0.20
N LYS A 26 4.60 -5.70 1.09
CA LYS A 26 4.33 -7.11 1.43
C LYS A 26 3.01 -7.29 2.16
N TYR A 27 2.71 -6.46 3.15
CA TYR A 27 1.44 -6.52 3.87
C TYR A 27 0.27 -6.15 2.97
N LEU A 28 0.42 -5.11 2.14
CA LEU A 28 -0.60 -4.72 1.19
C LEU A 28 -0.86 -5.81 0.14
N PHE A 29 0.19 -6.52 -0.30
CA PHE A 29 0.06 -7.67 -1.18
C PHE A 29 -0.81 -8.76 -0.53
N LEU A 30 -0.48 -9.18 0.69
CA LEU A 30 -1.26 -10.19 1.42
C LEU A 30 -2.71 -9.76 1.62
N PHE A 31 -2.94 -8.52 2.05
CA PHE A 31 -4.27 -7.95 2.20
C PHE A 31 -5.06 -8.02 0.87
N THR A 32 -4.42 -7.62 -0.23
CA THR A 32 -5.06 -7.63 -1.56
C THR A 32 -5.41 -9.04 -2.05
N ARG A 33 -4.66 -10.05 -1.63
CA ARG A 33 -4.96 -11.47 -1.94
C ARG A 33 -6.18 -12.01 -1.19
N LEU A 34 -6.58 -11.38 -0.08
CA LEU A 34 -7.75 -11.76 0.70
C LEU A 34 -9.03 -11.08 0.22
N GLN A 35 -8.96 -10.17 -0.75
CA GLN A 35 -10.12 -9.48 -1.31
C GLN A 35 -10.67 -10.22 -2.53
N ASP A 36 -12.00 -10.33 -2.63
CA ASP A 36 -12.66 -10.85 -3.84
C ASP A 36 -12.36 -9.96 -5.05
N THR A 37 -12.46 -8.64 -4.86
CA THR A 37 -12.05 -7.64 -5.85
C THR A 37 -10.76 -6.97 -5.40
N LYS A 38 -9.68 -7.24 -6.14
CA LYS A 38 -8.34 -6.74 -5.80
C LYS A 38 -8.29 -5.22 -5.88
N SER A 39 -7.87 -4.59 -4.79
CA SER A 39 -7.73 -3.13 -4.75
C SER A 39 -6.43 -2.63 -5.41
N PHE A 40 -5.42 -3.49 -5.56
CA PHE A 40 -4.12 -3.14 -6.12
C PHE A 40 -3.59 -4.26 -7.02
N ASP A 41 -2.89 -3.89 -8.08
CA ASP A 41 -2.15 -4.84 -8.90
C ASP A 41 -0.70 -4.94 -8.44
N PHE A 42 -0.18 -6.17 -8.45
CA PHE A 42 1.19 -6.48 -8.04
C PHE A 42 1.91 -7.27 -9.11
N VAL A 43 3.18 -6.92 -9.32
CA VAL A 43 4.11 -7.62 -10.20
C VAL A 43 5.36 -8.07 -9.42
N PRO A 44 6.06 -9.12 -9.87
CA PRO A 44 7.40 -9.44 -9.36
C PRO A 44 8.39 -8.34 -9.75
N TYR A 45 9.14 -7.81 -8.78
CA TYR A 45 10.09 -6.71 -8.98
C TYR A 45 11.17 -6.71 -7.91
N HIS A 46 12.46 -6.71 -8.30
CA HIS A 46 13.71 -6.75 -7.50
C HIS A 46 13.71 -7.52 -6.17
N TYR A 47 12.86 -7.13 -5.20
CA TYR A 47 12.75 -7.65 -3.84
C TYR A 47 11.42 -8.36 -3.54
N GLY A 48 10.62 -8.70 -4.56
CA GLY A 48 9.40 -9.50 -4.42
C GLY A 48 8.19 -8.81 -5.04
N CYS A 49 7.06 -8.83 -4.34
CA CYS A 49 5.84 -8.16 -4.81
C CYS A 49 5.98 -6.64 -4.78
N PHE A 50 5.59 -5.99 -5.88
CA PHE A 50 5.57 -4.53 -5.99
C PHE A 50 4.33 -4.05 -6.72
N SER A 51 3.71 -3.00 -6.18
CA SER A 51 2.59 -2.31 -6.81
C SER A 51 2.96 -0.86 -7.13
N PHE A 52 3.04 -0.54 -8.44
CA PHE A 52 3.24 0.82 -8.93
C PHE A 52 2.10 1.74 -8.51
N GLN A 53 0.87 1.21 -8.55
CA GLN A 53 -0.35 1.87 -8.11
C GLN A 53 -0.25 2.29 -6.64
N ALA A 54 0.16 1.38 -5.75
CA ALA A 54 0.35 1.70 -4.34
C ALA A 54 1.46 2.73 -4.14
N ASN A 55 2.57 2.62 -4.88
CA ASN A 55 3.69 3.55 -4.77
C ASN A 55 3.29 5.00 -5.15
N GLN A 56 2.53 5.16 -6.23
CA GLN A 56 2.01 6.47 -6.65
C GLN A 56 1.03 7.05 -5.62
N ASP A 57 0.14 6.22 -5.06
CA ASP A 57 -0.78 6.66 -4.02
C ASP A 57 -0.06 7.09 -2.75
N ILE A 58 0.98 6.37 -2.32
CA ILE A 58 1.82 6.76 -1.18
C ILE A 58 2.49 8.11 -1.45
N ALA A 59 3.13 8.28 -2.61
CA ALA A 59 3.74 9.55 -2.99
C ALA A 59 2.73 10.71 -2.96
N THR A 60 1.51 10.46 -3.44
CA THR A 60 0.43 11.45 -3.40
C THR A 60 0.02 11.79 -1.96
N LEU A 61 -0.09 10.78 -1.07
CA LEU A 61 -0.43 10.98 0.34
C LEU A 61 0.66 11.74 1.09
N THR A 62 1.93 11.50 0.77
CA THR A 62 3.07 12.23 1.34
C THR A 62 3.09 13.69 0.89
N THR A 63 2.82 13.97 -0.39
CA THR A 63 2.68 15.37 -0.87
C THR A 63 1.57 16.13 -0.14
N TYR A 64 0.51 15.43 0.29
CA TYR A 64 -0.58 16.01 1.08
C TYR A 64 -0.33 16.02 2.60
N GLY A 65 0.81 15.50 3.08
CA GLY A 65 1.16 15.48 4.50
C GLY A 65 0.40 14.45 5.35
N TYR A 66 -0.17 13.41 4.74
CA TYR A 66 -0.86 12.32 5.47
C TYR A 66 0.07 11.18 5.88
N CYS A 67 1.23 11.04 5.23
CA CYS A 67 2.19 9.96 5.41
C CYS A 67 3.63 10.48 5.36
#